data_AF-Q8YF28-F1
#
_entry.id   AF-Q8YF28-F1
#
_cell.length_a   1.000
_cell.length_b   1.000
_cell.length_c   1.000
_cell.angle_alpha   90.00
_cell.angle_beta   90.00
_cell.angle_gamma   90.00
#
_symmetry.space_group_name_H-M   'P 1'
#
loop_
_entity.id
_entity.type
_entity.pdbx_description
1 polymer ?
#
loop_
_entity_poly.entity_id
_entity_poly.type
_entity_poly.pdbx_seq_one_letter_code
_entity_poly.pdbx_strand_id
1 'polypeptide(L)' 'MNHITETPHLLSSSKNGGSVIQNDWTPSEYRTPLLSTTDFTASIIAKRFRLPIATARVVCELAGIGGTA' A
#
# COMPACT_ATOMS: atom_id res chain seq x y z
N MET A 1 -20.46 28.21 -18.24
CA MET A 1 -19.41 27.18 -18.38
C MET A 1 -19.47 26.34 -17.13
N ASN A 2 -20.16 25.20 -17.17
CA ASN A 2 -20.42 24.38 -16.00
C ASN A 2 -19.59 23.11 -16.12
N HIS A 3 -18.59 22.95 -15.23
CA HIS A 3 -17.83 21.72 -15.10
C HIS A 3 -18.72 20.64 -14.48
N ILE A 4 -18.97 19.58 -15.23
CA ILE A 4 -19.61 18.36 -14.74
C ILE A 4 -18.47 17.41 -14.37
N THR A 5 -18.24 17.23 -13.07
CA THR A 5 -17.36 16.18 -12.56
C THR A 5 -18.16 14.88 -12.55
N GLU A 6 -17.98 14.05 -13.58
CA GLU A 6 -18.54 12.70 -13.60
C GLU A 6 -17.91 11.84 -12.49
N THR A 7 -18.70 11.50 -11.49
CA THR A 7 -18.47 10.31 -10.65
C THR A 7 -18.93 9.09 -11.46
N PRO A 8 -18.14 8.01 -11.61
CA PRO A 8 -18.59 6.85 -12.37
C PRO A 8 -19.76 6.19 -11.62
N HIS A 9 -20.91 6.16 -12.30
CA HIS A 9 -22.09 5.44 -11.84
C HIS A 9 -21.80 3.93 -11.91
N LEU A 10 -21.60 3.29 -10.77
CA LEU A 10 -21.63 1.83 -10.65
C LEU A 10 -23.09 1.37 -10.78
N LEU A 11 -23.54 1.23 -12.04
CA LEU A 11 -24.80 0.60 -12.36
C LEU A 11 -24.53 -0.67 -13.17
N SER A 12 -24.57 -1.83 -12.50
CA SER A 12 -25.42 -2.92 -12.99
C SER A 12 -25.64 -3.95 -11.89
N SER A 13 -26.92 -4.12 -11.58
CA SER A 13 -27.46 -5.21 -10.78
C SER A 13 -27.13 -6.55 -11.44
N SER A 14 -26.47 -7.46 -10.70
CA SER A 14 -26.65 -8.90 -10.91
C SER A 14 -26.91 -9.58 -9.58
N LYS A 15 -28.20 -9.78 -9.33
CA LYS A 15 -28.77 -10.66 -8.33
C LYS A 15 -28.39 -12.09 -8.70
N ASN A 16 -27.35 -12.65 -8.04
CA ASN A 16 -27.09 -14.07 -7.74
C ASN A 16 -25.57 -14.30 -7.50
N GLY A 17 -25.14 -14.23 -6.24
CA GLY A 17 -23.79 -14.59 -5.81
C GLY A 17 -23.76 -14.51 -4.29
N GLY A 18 -23.26 -15.56 -3.61
CA GLY A 18 -23.31 -15.70 -2.15
C GLY A 18 -22.69 -14.53 -1.39
N SER A 19 -22.89 -14.55 -0.06
CA SER A 19 -22.39 -13.56 0.92
C SER A 19 -21.14 -12.85 0.42
N VAL A 20 -21.31 -11.65 -0.15
CA VAL A 20 -20.21 -10.77 -0.49
C VAL A 20 -19.49 -10.52 0.83
N ILE A 21 -18.31 -11.13 0.97
CA ILE A 21 -17.46 -10.88 2.11
C ILE A 21 -17.14 -9.38 2.01
N GLN A 22 -17.75 -8.58 2.88
CA GLN A 22 -17.49 -7.13 3.03
C GLN A 22 -16.09 -6.92 3.65
N ASN A 23 -15.06 -7.50 3.03
CA ASN A 23 -13.68 -7.16 3.30
C ASN A 23 -13.21 -6.12 2.27
N ASP A 24 -14.11 -5.21 1.88
CA ASP A 24 -13.76 -4.11 0.99
C ASP A 24 -12.91 -3.13 1.79
N TRP A 25 -11.65 -3.02 1.40
CA TRP A 25 -10.72 -2.11 2.06
C TRP A 25 -11.23 -0.69 1.94
N THR A 26 -11.37 0.01 3.06
CA THR A 26 -11.78 1.41 3.02
C THR A 26 -10.67 2.25 2.35
N PRO A 27 -10.99 3.35 1.65
CA PRO A 27 -9.95 4.23 1.10
C PRO A 27 -8.92 4.72 2.13
N SER A 28 -9.31 4.79 3.41
CA SER A 28 -8.42 5.04 4.56
C SER A 28 -7.42 3.91 4.81
N GLU A 29 -7.84 2.65 4.64
CA GLU A 29 -6.95 1.48 4.78
C GLU A 29 -5.92 1.42 3.66
N TYR A 30 -6.23 1.93 2.47
CA TYR A 30 -5.25 2.12 1.39
C TYR A 30 -4.21 3.20 1.70
N ARG A 31 -4.62 4.26 2.41
CA ARG A 31 -3.73 5.40 2.72
C ARG A 31 -2.77 5.12 3.87
N THR A 32 -2.99 4.05 4.63
CA THR A 32 -2.20 3.74 5.81
C THR A 32 -1.38 2.49 5.53
N PRO A 33 -0.13 2.60 5.05
CA PRO A 33 0.67 1.42 4.82
C PRO A 33 0.88 0.69 6.16
N LEU A 34 0.44 -0.57 6.21
CA LEU A 34 0.52 -1.44 7.41
C LEU A 34 1.96 -1.61 7.92
N LEU A 35 2.95 -1.36 7.06
CA LEU A 35 4.38 -1.33 7.36
C LEU A 35 5.03 -0.10 6.73
N SER A 36 5.98 0.48 7.46
CA SER A 36 6.89 1.47 6.90
C SER A 36 7.57 0.91 5.64
N THR A 37 7.59 1.70 4.56
CA THR A 37 8.25 1.34 3.30
C THR A 37 9.74 1.04 3.50
N THR A 38 10.38 1.73 4.45
CA THR A 38 11.77 1.49 4.86
C THR A 38 11.92 0.10 5.48
N ASP A 39 11.04 -0.29 6.40
CA ASP A 39 11.10 -1.59 7.07
C ASP A 39 10.84 -2.76 6.11
N PHE A 40 9.87 -2.58 5.21
CA PHE A 40 9.59 -3.57 4.17
C PHE A 40 10.83 -3.78 3.28
N THR A 41 11.45 -2.69 2.83
CA THR A 41 12.61 -2.79 1.94
C THR A 41 13.86 -3.30 2.66
N ALA A 42 14.09 -2.88 3.90
CA ALA A 42 15.16 -3.37 4.74
C ALA A 42 15.06 -4.89 4.95
N SER A 43 13.85 -5.44 5.13
CA SER A 43 13.64 -6.89 5.24
C SER A 43 14.06 -7.65 3.98
N ILE A 44 13.74 -7.12 2.79
CA ILE A 44 14.16 -7.72 1.51
C ILE A 44 15.69 -7.70 1.36
N ILE A 45 16.32 -6.56 1.67
CA ILE A 45 17.77 -6.40 1.59
C ILE A 45 18.47 -7.32 2.59
N ALA A 46 18.04 -7.33 3.85
CA ALA A 46 18.59 -8.19 4.89
C ALA A 46 18.57 -9.66 4.47
N LYS A 47 17.45 -10.13 3.90
CA LYS A 47 17.31 -11.51 3.43
C LYS A 47 18.18 -11.82 2.22
N ARG A 48 18.22 -10.91 1.22
CA ARG A 48 19.00 -11.12 -0.02
C ARG A 48 20.49 -11.13 0.22
N PHE A 49 20.98 -10.24 1.07
CA PHE A 49 22.41 -10.05 1.31
C PHE A 49 22.89 -10.71 2.60
N ARG A 50 22.01 -11.42 3.33
CA ARG A 50 22.29 -12.04 4.64
C ARG A 50 22.93 -11.07 5.64
N LEU A 51 22.39 -9.84 5.67
CA LEU A 51 22.84 -8.79 6.57
C LEU A 51 21.92 -8.69 7.79
N PRO A 52 22.42 -8.20 8.94
CA PRO A 52 21.56 -7.80 10.04
C PRO A 52 20.53 -6.76 9.58
N ILE A 53 19.31 -6.84 10.11
CA ILE A 53 18.22 -5.92 9.74
C ILE A 53 18.57 -4.45 10.02
N ALA A 54 19.36 -4.20 11.08
CA ALA A 54 19.86 -2.87 11.41
C ALA A 54 20.75 -2.29 10.29
N THR A 55 21.64 -3.11 9.71
CA THR A 55 22.49 -2.71 8.58
C THR A 55 21.65 -2.43 7.33
N ALA A 56 20.65 -3.26 7.05
CA ALA A 56 19.76 -3.05 5.91
C ALA A 56 18.93 -1.76 6.04
N ARG A 57 18.50 -1.39 7.25
CA ARG A 57 17.83 -0.10 7.51
C ARG A 57 18.73 1.09 7.21
N VAL A 58 19.98 1.07 7.68
CA VAL A 58 20.96 2.12 7.38
C VAL A 58 21.19 2.26 5.88
N VAL A 59 21.28 1.14 5.15
CA VAL A 59 21.37 1.17 3.69
C VAL A 59 20.14 1.83 3.06
N CYS A 60 18.93 1.51 3.53
CA CYS A 60 17.72 2.17 3.06
C CYS A 60 17.74 3.68 3.33
N GLU A 61 18.15 4.11 4.52
CA GLU A 61 18.25 5.53 4.88
C GLU A 61 19.26 6.28 4.00
N LEU A 62 20.47 5.72 3.83
CA LEU A 62 21.51 6.31 2.98
C LEU A 62 21.11 6.37 1.51
N ALA A 63 20.32 5.40 1.05
CA ALA A 63 19.80 5.35 -0.32
C ALA A 63 18.52 6.18 -0.54
N GLY A 64 17.97 6.82 0.51
CA GLY A 64 16.70 7.54 0.44
C GLY A 64 15.48 6.65 0.18
N ILE A 65 15.57 5.35 0.51
CA ILE A 65 14.49 4.39 0.33
C ILE A 65 13.49 4.52 1.49
N GLY A 66 12.23 4.78 1.13
CA GLY A 66 11.13 4.92 2.08
C GLY A 66 10.66 6.37 2.31
N GLY A 67 11.23 7.33 1.60
CA GLY A 67 10.89 8.74 1.69
C GLY A 67 11.71 9.46 2.78
N THR A 68 11.98 10.74 2.55
CA THR A 68 12.61 11.62 3.54
C THR A 68 11.57 12.01 4.58
N ALA A 69 11.87 11.80 5.87
CA ALA A 69 11.13 12.46 6.95
C ALA A 69 11.24 13.99 6.82
#